data_AF-A0A957ZLM6-F1
#
_entry.id   AF-A0A957ZLM6-F1
#
_cell.length_a   1.000
_cell.length_b   1.000
_cell.length_c   1.000
_cell.angle_alpha   90.00
_cell.angle_beta   90.00
_cell.angle_gamma   90.00
#
_symmetry.space_group_name_H-M   'P 1'
#
loop_
_entity.id
_entity.type
_entity.pdbx_description
1 polymer ?
#
loop_
_entity_poly.entity_id
_entity_poly.type
_entity_poly.pdbx_seq_one_letter_code
_entity_poly.pdbx_strand_id
1 'polypeptide(L)'
;MNHIVTGFDAAAIAAGIKKSGAPDLALVASRVPCCAAAVFTRNLFPAAPVIFDRQLLAFNNESIHAVLINAGCANACTGPEGTANARLSAEQVALHLGAHEHSVLVMSTGVIGVQLPMDKLLPGIPQVVEKLA
;
A
#
# COMPACT_ATOMS: atom_id res chain seq x y z
N MET A 1 20.74 1.83 15.38
CA MET A 1 19.61 2.24 16.23
C MET A 1 18.35 1.71 15.57
N ASN A 2 17.71 0.69 16.14
CA ASN A 2 16.40 0.23 15.69
C ASN A 2 15.36 1.16 16.31
N HIS A 3 14.94 2.17 15.57
CA HIS A 3 13.85 3.07 15.97
C HIS A 3 12.51 2.36 15.72
N ILE A 4 12.24 1.30 16.47
CA ILE A 4 10.94 0.62 16.42
C ILE A 4 9.98 1.39 17.33
N VAL A 5 8.99 2.04 16.73
CA VAL A 5 7.88 2.63 17.48
C VAL A 5 7.06 1.49 18.06
N THR A 6 6.86 1.48 19.37
CA THR A 6 6.08 0.43 20.03
C THR A 6 4.67 0.35 19.41
N GLY A 7 4.27 -0.85 19.02
CA GLY A 7 2.97 -1.11 18.40
C GLY A 7 2.97 -1.09 16.87
N PHE A 8 4.10 -0.78 16.23
CA PHE A 8 4.26 -0.85 14.78
C PHE A 8 5.30 -1.90 14.38
N ASP A 9 4.96 -2.69 13.37
CA ASP A 9 5.84 -3.66 12.72
C ASP A 9 6.05 -3.24 11.26
N ALA A 10 7.20 -3.58 10.69
CA ALA A 10 7.49 -3.26 9.30
C ALA A 10 8.28 -4.37 8.58
N ALA A 11 7.99 -4.55 7.30
CA ALA A 11 8.69 -5.51 6.45
C ALA A 11 8.84 -4.99 5.03
N ALA A 12 9.84 -5.51 4.33
CA ALA A 12 10.02 -5.31 2.90
C ALA A 12 10.54 -6.58 2.23
N ILE A 13 10.04 -6.86 1.04
CA ILE A 13 10.44 -8.00 0.21
C ILE A 13 10.67 -7.57 -1.25
N ALA A 14 11.32 -8.45 -2.00
CA ALA A 14 11.33 -8.39 -3.45
C ALA A 14 10.17 -9.24 -4.00
N ALA A 15 9.05 -8.60 -4.33
CA ALA A 15 7.91 -9.21 -5.02
C ALA A 15 8.13 -9.31 -6.54
N GLY A 16 9.18 -8.67 -7.08
CA GLY A 16 9.58 -8.81 -8.48
C GLY A 16 8.94 -7.79 -9.43
N ILE A 17 8.40 -6.70 -8.89
CA ILE A 17 7.91 -5.52 -9.62
C ILE A 17 9.10 -4.80 -10.27
N LYS A 18 10.21 -4.63 -9.52
CA LYS A 18 11.47 -4.09 -10.05
C LYS A 18 12.24 -5.20 -10.77
N LYS A 19 12.70 -4.89 -11.99
CA LYS A 19 13.61 -5.78 -12.75
C LYS A 19 14.95 -6.02 -12.07
N SER A 20 15.37 -5.13 -11.16
CA SER A 20 16.66 -5.25 -10.46
C SER A 20 16.69 -6.33 -9.38
N GLY A 21 15.54 -6.87 -8.97
CA GLY A 21 15.43 -7.81 -7.84
C GLY A 21 15.60 -7.16 -6.46
N ALA A 22 15.76 -5.83 -6.39
CA ALA A 22 15.78 -5.11 -5.13
C ALA A 22 14.39 -5.11 -4.47
N PRO A 23 14.28 -4.97 -3.13
CA PRO A 23 13.00 -4.86 -2.45
C PRO A 23 12.09 -3.78 -3.08
N ASP A 24 10.84 -4.14 -3.25
CA ASP A 24 9.87 -3.40 -4.05
C ASP A 24 8.42 -3.53 -3.57
N LEU A 25 8.19 -4.29 -2.50
CA LEU A 25 6.95 -4.31 -1.75
C LEU A 25 7.28 -4.19 -0.27
N ALA A 26 6.71 -3.20 0.40
CA ALA A 26 6.87 -2.95 1.82
C ALA A 26 5.52 -2.79 2.50
N LEU A 27 5.46 -3.13 3.77
CA LEU A 27 4.29 -2.99 4.61
C LEU A 27 4.72 -2.40 5.95
N VAL A 28 4.02 -1.35 6.37
CA VAL A 28 4.07 -0.84 7.75
C VAL A 28 2.70 -1.09 8.35
N ALA A 29 2.66 -1.81 9.48
CA ALA A 29 1.42 -2.22 10.12
C ALA A 29 1.41 -1.83 11.60
N SER A 30 0.27 -1.36 12.08
CA SER A 30 -0.02 -1.16 13.49
C SER A 30 -0.72 -2.39 14.05
N ARG A 31 -0.29 -2.84 15.23
CA ARG A 31 -0.91 -3.98 15.95
C ARG A 31 -2.30 -3.68 16.49
N VAL A 32 -2.67 -2.39 16.55
CA VAL A 32 -3.97 -1.88 16.97
C VAL A 32 -4.48 -0.84 15.98
N PRO A 33 -5.79 -0.58 15.89
CA PRO A 33 -6.29 0.51 15.05
C PRO A 33 -5.67 1.84 15.47
N CYS A 34 -5.29 2.68 14.51
CA CYS A 34 -4.69 3.97 14.77
C CYS A 34 -5.32 5.08 13.93
N CYS A 35 -5.27 6.30 14.47
CA CYS A 35 -5.65 7.49 13.73
C CYS A 35 -4.59 7.80 12.67
N ALA A 36 -5.04 8.18 11.47
CA ALA A 36 -4.16 8.54 10.37
C ALA A 36 -4.46 9.94 9.85
N ALA A 37 -3.41 10.65 9.48
CA ALA A 37 -3.49 11.91 8.75
C ALA A 37 -2.48 11.86 7.60
N ALA A 38 -2.87 12.40 6.44
CA ALA A 38 -2.02 12.42 5.26
C ALA A 38 -2.19 13.72 4.48
N VAL A 39 -1.10 14.13 3.83
CA VAL A 39 -1.10 15.19 2.82
C VAL A 39 -0.70 14.57 1.48
N PHE A 40 -1.37 15.01 0.42
CA PHE A 40 -1.22 14.43 -0.91
C PHE A 40 -0.77 15.48 -1.92
N THR A 41 -0.21 15.03 -3.04
CA THR A 41 0.19 15.92 -4.13
C THR A 41 -0.97 16.80 -4.65
N ARG A 42 -0.69 18.07 -4.96
CA ARG A 42 -1.64 18.99 -5.60
C ARG A 42 -1.59 18.91 -7.14
N ASN A 43 -0.85 17.96 -7.69
CA ASN A 43 -0.75 17.77 -9.13
C ASN A 43 -2.14 17.48 -9.75
N LEU A 44 -2.36 17.97 -10.98
CA LEU A 44 -3.57 17.73 -11.78
C LEU A 44 -3.77 16.25 -12.15
N PHE A 45 -2.70 15.46 -12.14
CA PHE A 45 -2.70 14.03 -12.44
C PHE A 45 -2.30 13.20 -11.22
N PRO A 46 -3.14 13.12 -10.17
CA PRO A 46 -2.87 12.24 -9.04
C PRO A 46 -2.88 10.78 -9.48
N ALA A 47 -1.98 9.98 -8.89
CA ALA A 47 -1.96 8.53 -9.11
C ALA A 47 -3.22 7.87 -8.52
N ALA A 48 -3.57 6.69 -9.02
CA ALA A 48 -4.68 5.90 -8.48
C ALA A 48 -4.63 5.69 -6.95
N PRO A 49 -3.49 5.32 -6.33
CA PRO A 49 -3.39 5.24 -4.85
C PRO A 49 -3.72 6.55 -4.15
N VAL A 50 -3.33 7.70 -4.70
CA VAL A 50 -3.63 9.01 -4.09
C VAL A 50 -5.13 9.29 -4.08
N ILE A 51 -5.84 8.93 -5.15
CA ILE A 51 -7.30 9.11 -5.24
C ILE A 51 -7.98 8.19 -4.23
N PHE A 52 -7.57 6.92 -4.17
CA PHE A 52 -8.10 5.93 -3.25
C PHE A 52 -7.89 6.33 -1.78
N ASP A 53 -6.65 6.63 -1.37
CA ASP A 53 -6.32 6.96 0.02
C ASP A 53 -7.03 8.24 0.51
N ARG A 54 -7.24 9.23 -0.36
CA ARG A 54 -8.05 10.42 -0.03
C ARG A 54 -9.48 10.07 0.31
N GLN A 55 -10.10 9.19 -0.48
CA GLN A 55 -11.47 8.74 -0.25
C GLN A 55 -11.54 7.89 1.02
N LEU A 56 -10.57 7.00 1.21
CA LEU A 56 -10.48 6.17 2.40
C LEU A 56 -10.36 7.01 3.67
N LEU A 57 -9.43 7.98 3.72
CA LEU A 57 -9.27 8.84 4.90
C LEU A 57 -10.44 9.81 5.13
N ALA A 58 -11.17 10.20 4.09
CA ALA A 58 -12.41 10.95 4.26
C ALA A 58 -13.53 10.11 4.87
N PHE A 59 -13.49 8.79 4.66
CA PHE A 59 -14.47 7.83 5.17
C PHE A 59 -14.08 7.28 6.56
N ASN A 60 -12.81 6.92 6.76
CA ASN A 60 -12.26 6.35 7.98
C ASN A 60 -10.82 6.82 8.19
N ASN A 61 -10.60 7.69 9.16
CA ASN A 61 -9.26 8.13 9.58
C ASN A 61 -8.94 7.76 11.04
N GLU A 62 -9.83 7.06 11.74
CA GLU A 62 -9.65 6.71 13.16
C GLU A 62 -9.24 5.26 13.38
N SER A 63 -9.44 4.40 12.37
CA SER A 63 -9.22 2.96 12.46
C SER A 63 -8.42 2.43 11.27
N ILE A 64 -7.24 3.02 11.04
CA ILE A 64 -6.26 2.55 10.05
C ILE A 64 -5.30 1.55 10.70
N HIS A 65 -4.91 0.51 9.97
CA HIS A 65 -4.01 -0.55 10.43
C HIS A 65 -2.71 -0.63 9.64
N ALA A 66 -2.68 -0.23 8.37
CA ALA A 66 -1.48 -0.43 7.58
C ALA A 66 -1.32 0.56 6.44
N VAL A 67 -0.08 0.63 5.94
CA VAL A 67 0.27 1.26 4.67
C VAL A 67 1.06 0.25 3.85
N LEU A 68 0.53 -0.16 2.71
CA LEU A 68 1.23 -0.98 1.71
C LEU A 68 1.94 -0.07 0.72
N ILE A 69 3.23 -0.29 0.48
CA ILE A 69 4.03 0.50 -0.45
C ILE A 69 4.63 -0.41 -1.51
N ASN A 70 4.37 -0.13 -2.79
CA ASN A 70 5.09 -0.76 -3.89
C ASN A 70 6.03 0.24 -4.59
N ALA A 71 7.12 -0.27 -5.15
CA ALA A 71 8.08 0.49 -5.93
C ALA A 71 8.37 -0.16 -7.29
N GLY A 72 8.63 0.64 -8.32
CA GLY A 72 8.85 0.19 -9.71
C GLY A 72 7.66 0.48 -10.64
N CYS A 73 6.46 0.65 -10.10
CA CYS A 73 5.27 1.09 -10.82
C CYS A 73 4.54 2.15 -10.00
N ALA A 74 4.27 3.31 -10.58
CA ALA A 74 3.59 4.41 -9.89
C ALA A 74 2.06 4.24 -9.81
N ASN A 75 1.49 3.30 -10.57
CA ASN A 75 0.04 3.16 -10.74
C ASN A 75 -0.64 4.52 -10.99
N ALA A 76 -0.04 5.30 -11.89
CA ALA A 76 -0.48 6.64 -12.26
C ALA A 76 -0.87 6.66 -13.74
N CYS A 77 -1.91 7.43 -14.07
CA CYS A 77 -2.49 7.47 -15.42
C CYS A 77 -2.96 6.08 -15.92
N THR A 78 -3.48 5.25 -15.02
CA THR A 78 -3.90 3.84 -15.27
C THR A 78 -5.42 3.66 -15.32
N GLY A 79 -6.19 4.75 -15.28
CA GLY A 79 -7.65 4.75 -15.41
C GLY A 79 -8.38 4.01 -14.29
N PRO A 80 -9.64 3.60 -14.53
CA PRO A 80 -10.46 2.88 -13.54
C PRO A 80 -9.82 1.58 -13.04
N GLU A 81 -9.10 0.87 -13.91
CA GLU A 81 -8.37 -0.35 -13.56
C GLU A 81 -7.30 -0.08 -12.50
N GLY A 82 -6.53 1.00 -12.64
CA GLY A 82 -5.55 1.40 -11.62
C GLY A 82 -6.16 1.66 -10.25
N THR A 83 -7.33 2.30 -10.20
CA THR A 83 -8.08 2.55 -8.96
C THR A 83 -8.63 1.25 -8.37
N ALA A 84 -9.12 0.33 -9.21
CA ALA A 84 -9.55 -0.99 -8.76
C ALA A 84 -8.38 -1.81 -8.20
N ASN A 85 -7.21 -1.75 -8.83
CA ASN A 85 -5.99 -2.41 -8.36
C ASN A 85 -5.51 -1.85 -7.01
N ALA A 86 -5.59 -0.53 -6.80
CA ALA A 86 -5.28 0.11 -5.53
C ALA A 86 -6.20 -0.39 -4.40
N ARG A 87 -7.52 -0.40 -4.65
CA ARG A 87 -8.52 -0.93 -3.71
C ARG A 87 -8.30 -2.40 -3.38
N LEU A 88 -8.14 -3.24 -4.41
CA LEU A 88 -7.92 -4.67 -4.24
C LEU A 88 -6.64 -4.94 -3.43
N SER A 89 -5.58 -4.18 -3.67
CA SER A 89 -4.33 -4.30 -2.89
C SER A 89 -4.57 -4.02 -1.40
N ALA A 90 -5.33 -2.96 -1.07
CA ALA A 90 -5.69 -2.62 0.30
C ALA A 90 -6.54 -3.72 0.97
N GLU A 91 -7.57 -4.20 0.28
CA GLU A 91 -8.47 -5.26 0.75
C GLU A 91 -7.72 -6.56 1.03
N GLN A 92 -6.78 -6.95 0.16
CA GLN A 92 -5.98 -8.16 0.35
C GLN A 92 -5.04 -8.05 1.57
N VAL A 93 -4.42 -6.88 1.79
CA VAL A 93 -3.63 -6.67 3.02
C VAL A 93 -4.52 -6.73 4.25
N ALA A 94 -5.68 -6.06 4.23
CA ALA A 94 -6.61 -6.08 5.35
C ALA A 94 -7.05 -7.51 5.70
N LEU A 95 -7.37 -8.32 4.68
CA LEU A 95 -7.69 -9.73 4.84
C LEU A 95 -6.57 -10.51 5.53
N HIS A 96 -5.32 -10.36 5.08
CA HIS A 96 -4.18 -11.07 5.66
C HIS A 96 -3.79 -10.58 7.07
N LEU A 97 -4.13 -9.34 7.42
CA LEU A 97 -3.96 -8.80 8.77
C LEU A 97 -5.14 -9.12 9.70
N GLY A 98 -6.25 -9.68 9.20
CA GLY A 98 -7.49 -9.83 9.95
C GLY A 98 -8.12 -8.49 10.34
N ALA A 99 -7.87 -7.44 9.55
CA ALA A 99 -8.35 -6.08 9.77
C ALA A 99 -9.56 -5.76 8.87
N HIS A 100 -10.22 -4.64 9.14
CA HIS A 100 -11.34 -4.17 8.34
C HIS A 100 -10.90 -3.76 6.92
N GLU A 101 -11.69 -4.05 5.89
CA GLU A 101 -11.35 -3.79 4.47
C GLU A 101 -10.98 -2.31 4.19
N HIS A 102 -11.64 -1.39 4.89
CA HIS A 102 -11.37 0.06 4.83
C HIS A 102 -10.37 0.51 5.90
N SER A 103 -9.25 -0.19 6.09
CA SER A 103 -8.24 0.18 7.10
C SER A 103 -6.79 0.18 6.59
N VAL A 104 -6.57 0.02 5.29
CA VAL A 104 -5.24 -0.03 4.70
C VAL A 104 -5.08 1.04 3.64
N LEU A 105 -4.05 1.88 3.79
CA LEU A 105 -3.63 2.84 2.78
C LEU A 105 -2.66 2.19 1.80
N VAL A 106 -2.58 2.68 0.57
CA VAL A 106 -1.70 2.14 -0.48
C VAL A 106 -0.90 3.25 -1.15
N MET A 107 0.40 3.03 -1.32
CA MET A 107 1.32 3.97 -1.95
C MET A 107 2.09 3.29 -3.08
N SER A 108 2.26 4.00 -4.19
CA SER A 108 2.96 3.48 -5.38
C SER A 108 3.96 4.51 -5.90
N THR A 109 5.14 4.05 -6.32
CA THR A 109 6.14 4.90 -6.98
C THR A 109 6.87 4.15 -8.09
N GLY A 110 7.20 4.84 -9.18
CA GLY A 110 7.93 4.27 -10.30
C GLY A 110 7.42 4.75 -11.65
N VAL A 111 7.34 3.84 -12.63
CA VAL A 111 6.93 4.16 -14.00
C VAL A 111 5.44 4.56 -14.05
N ILE A 112 5.14 5.63 -14.79
CA ILE A 112 3.78 6.17 -15.03
C ILE A 112 3.21 5.57 -16.33
N GLY A 113 1.89 5.35 -16.39
CA GLY A 113 1.18 4.91 -17.61
C GLY A 113 1.23 3.40 -17.87
N VAL A 114 1.70 2.61 -16.89
CA VAL A 114 1.73 1.15 -16.95
C VAL A 114 0.88 0.58 -15.82
N GLN A 115 0.16 -0.52 -16.10
CA GLN A 115 -0.61 -1.20 -15.05
C GLN A 115 0.30 -1.77 -13.97
N LEU A 116 -0.21 -1.75 -12.74
CA LEU A 116 0.44 -2.40 -11.60
C LEU A 116 0.50 -3.91 -11.87
N PRO A 117 1.66 -4.58 -11.77
CA PRO A 117 1.77 -6.02 -11.98
C PRO A 117 1.09 -6.81 -10.84
N MET A 118 -0.24 -6.94 -10.92
CA MET A 118 -1.06 -7.56 -9.89
C MET A 118 -0.75 -9.05 -9.72
N ASP A 119 -0.33 -9.71 -10.79
CA ASP A 119 0.20 -11.09 -10.80
C ASP A 119 1.42 -11.28 -9.89
N LYS A 120 2.16 -10.21 -9.60
CA LYS A 120 3.31 -10.20 -8.69
C LYS A 120 2.98 -9.62 -7.32
N LEU A 121 2.19 -8.55 -7.30
CA LEU A 121 1.85 -7.88 -6.06
C LEU A 121 0.97 -8.76 -5.16
N LEU A 122 -0.06 -9.40 -5.72
CA LEU A 122 -1.00 -10.20 -4.92
C LEU A 122 -0.32 -11.38 -4.22
N PRO A 123 0.53 -12.20 -4.88
CA PRO A 123 1.30 -13.23 -4.17
C PRO A 123 2.34 -12.68 -3.20
N GLY A 124 2.79 -11.42 -3.37
CA GLY A 124 3.74 -10.76 -2.49
C GLY A 124 3.12 -10.28 -1.17
N ILE A 125 1.81 -10.00 -1.13
CA ILE A 125 1.11 -9.54 0.08
C ILE A 125 1.24 -10.53 1.25
N PRO A 126 0.88 -11.81 1.14
CA PRO A 126 1.04 -12.74 2.26
C PRO A 126 2.49 -12.87 2.70
N GLN A 127 3.43 -12.87 1.75
CA GLN A 127 4.87 -12.98 2.04
C GLN A 127 5.41 -11.77 2.83
N VAL A 128 4.94 -10.55 2.56
CA VAL A 128 5.39 -9.37 3.31
C VAL A 128 4.73 -9.31 4.69
N VAL A 129 3.48 -9.76 4.82
CA VAL A 129 2.78 -9.89 6.11
C VAL A 129 3.50 -10.87 7.03
N GLU A 130 3.90 -12.04 6.52
CA GLU A 130 4.66 -13.05 7.30
C GLU A 130 6.01 -12.54 7.82
N LYS A 131 6.57 -11.49 7.20
CA LYS A 131 7.88 -10.92 7.57
C LYS A 131 7.81 -9.70 8.48
N LEU A 132 6.61 -9.28 8.90
CA LEU A 132 6.44 -8.17 9.84
C LEU A 132 7.20 -8.46 11.14
N ALA A 133 8.04 -7.51 11.55
CA ALA A 133 8.87 -7.56 12.76
C ALA A 133 9.09 -6.17 13.36
#